data_AF-A0A455UC82-F1
#
_entry.id   AF-A0A455UC82-F1
#
_cell.length_a   1.000
_cell.length_b   1.000
_cell.length_c   1.000
_cell.angle_alpha   90.00
_cell.angle_beta   90.00
_cell.angle_gamma   90.00
#
_symmetry.space_group_name_H-M   'P 1'
#
loop_
_entity.id
_entity.type
_entity.pdbx_description
1 polymer ?
#
loop_
_entity_poly.entity_id
_entity_poly.type
_entity_poly.pdbx_seq_one_letter_code
_entity_poly.pdbx_strand_id
1 'polypeptide(L)'
;MIEFTFWDILRNLLLATRWTILLSLIAFVGGATVGLLLTFMRLSSNRWLQRLTSLYVDLFQGTPLLMQLFLIFFGAAALGQSRFQPGWRLPSH
;
A
#
# COMPACT_ATOMS: atom_id res chain seq x y z
N MET A 1 -14.96 -29.65 15.71
CA MET A 1 -15.11 -28.89 14.46
C MET A 1 -15.82 -27.61 14.83
N ILE A 2 -15.32 -26.43 14.43
CA ILE A 2 -16.06 -25.18 14.69
C ILE A 2 -17.31 -25.25 13.83
N GLU A 3 -18.47 -25.41 14.48
CA GLU A 3 -19.75 -25.45 13.79
C GLU A 3 -20.10 -24.01 13.44
N PHE A 4 -19.84 -23.61 12.20
CA PHE A 4 -20.18 -22.27 11.73
C PHE A 4 -21.69 -22.19 11.54
N THR A 5 -22.36 -21.47 12.43
CA THR A 5 -23.77 -21.18 12.23
C THR A 5 -23.93 -20.12 11.13
N PHE A 6 -25.06 -20.15 10.43
CA PHE A 6 -25.40 -19.09 9.46
C PHE A 6 -25.30 -17.69 10.09
N TRP A 7 -25.62 -17.58 11.37
CA TRP A 7 -25.58 -16.30 12.07
C TRP A 7 -24.14 -15.80 12.29
N ASP A 8 -23.18 -16.69 12.55
CA ASP A 8 -21.77 -16.31 12.68
C ASP A 8 -21.22 -15.81 11.34
N ILE A 9 -21.61 -16.45 10.24
CA ILE A 9 -21.23 -16.03 8.88
C ILE A 9 -21.75 -14.62 8.60
N LEU A 10 -23.05 -14.38 8.83
CA LEU A 10 -23.65 -13.08 8.55
C LEU A 10 -23.07 -11.97 9.46
N ARG A 11 -22.77 -12.25 10.73
CA ARG A 11 -22.06 -11.30 11.61
C ARG A 11 -20.66 -10.98 11.09
N ASN A 12 -19.89 -11.99 10.67
CA ASN A 12 -18.54 -11.80 10.15
C ASN A 12 -18.55 -11.00 8.84
N LEU A 13 -19.51 -11.24 7.94
CA LEU A 13 -19.67 -10.46 6.72
C LEU A 13 -20.01 -9.00 7.03
N LEU A 14 -20.95 -8.74 7.95
CA LEU A 14 -21.28 -7.37 8.37
C LEU A 14 -20.07 -6.65 8.99
N LEU A 15 -19.27 -7.34 9.81
CA LEU A 15 -18.02 -6.81 10.36
C LEU A 15 -17.00 -6.51 9.26
N ALA A 16 -16.83 -7.39 8.28
CA ALA A 16 -15.94 -7.16 7.14
C ALA A 16 -16.41 -5.97 6.29
N THR A 17 -17.71 -5.87 6.00
CA THR A 17 -18.30 -4.74 5.26
C THR A 17 -18.04 -3.42 5.97
N ARG A 18 -18.17 -3.37 7.30
CA ARG A 18 -17.83 -2.17 8.09
C ARG A 18 -16.37 -1.75 7.84
N TRP A 19 -15.44 -2.69 7.87
CA TRP A 19 -14.02 -2.39 7.62
C TRP A 19 -13.77 -1.96 6.18
N THR A 20 -14.38 -2.61 5.20
CA THR A 20 -14.29 -2.19 3.79
C THR A 20 -14.77 -0.75 3.61
N ILE A 21 -15.90 -0.37 4.21
CA ILE A 21 -16.43 0.99 4.12
C ILE A 21 -15.48 1.99 4.79
N LEU A 22 -15.03 1.71 6.01
CA LEU A 22 -14.12 2.61 6.75
C LEU A 22 -12.81 2.82 6.01
N LEU A 23 -12.18 1.72 5.57
CA LEU A 23 -10.90 1.78 4.83
C LEU A 23 -11.08 2.50 3.49
N SER A 24 -12.18 2.23 2.77
CA SER A 24 -12.47 2.92 1.51
C SER A 24 -12.65 4.41 1.74
N LEU A 25 -13.41 4.83 2.76
CA LEU A 25 -13.61 6.24 3.06
C LEU A 25 -12.31 6.95 3.39
N ILE A 26 -11.45 6.33 4.20
CA ILE A 26 -10.12 6.86 4.52
C ILE A 26 -9.26 6.98 3.25
N ALA A 27 -9.25 5.93 2.41
CA ALA A 27 -8.52 5.94 1.14
C ALA A 27 -9.03 7.00 0.16
N PHE A 28 -10.35 7.18 0.07
CA PHE A 28 -10.98 8.22 -0.77
C PHE A 28 -10.63 9.61 -0.29
N VAL A 29 -10.80 9.91 1.00
CA VAL A 29 -10.50 11.23 1.57
C VAL A 29 -9.00 11.54 1.46
N GLY A 30 -8.14 10.58 1.81
CA GLY A 30 -6.69 10.73 1.70
C GLY A 30 -6.25 10.89 0.25
N GLY A 31 -6.71 10.01 -0.64
CA GLY A 31 -6.41 10.05 -2.07
C GLY A 31 -6.90 11.32 -2.75
N ALA A 32 -8.10 11.80 -2.43
CA ALA A 32 -8.64 13.05 -2.95
C ALA A 32 -7.83 14.27 -2.47
N THR A 33 -7.43 14.28 -1.19
CA THR A 33 -6.60 15.36 -0.64
C THR A 33 -5.25 15.42 -1.33
N VAL A 34 -4.57 14.27 -1.48
CA VAL A 34 -3.29 14.18 -2.20
C VAL A 34 -3.48 14.57 -3.67
N GLY A 35 -4.51 14.05 -4.33
CA GLY A 35 -4.83 14.39 -5.72
C GLY A 35 -5.06 15.88 -5.95
N LEU A 36 -5.75 16.54 -5.02
CA LEU A 36 -5.96 17.99 -5.05
C LEU A 36 -4.64 18.76 -4.93
N LEU A 37 -3.77 18.39 -3.98
CA LEU A 37 -2.44 19.00 -3.83
C LEU A 37 -1.58 18.83 -5.08
N LEU A 38 -1.56 17.62 -5.65
CA LEU A 38 -0.84 17.32 -6.88
C LEU A 38 -1.39 18.13 -8.06
N THR A 39 -2.71 18.34 -8.12
CA THR A 39 -3.34 19.18 -9.15
C THR A 39 -2.85 20.62 -9.05
N PHE A 40 -2.78 21.20 -7.85
CA PHE A 40 -2.21 22.54 -7.66
C PHE A 40 -0.72 22.59 -8.05
N MET A 41 0.07 21.57 -7.67
CA MET A 41 1.49 21.48 -8.08
C MET A 41 1.63 21.39 -9.60
N ARG A 42 0.73 20.69 -10.29
CA ARG A 42 0.73 20.55 -11.75
C ARG A 42 0.45 21.86 -12.48
N LEU A 43 -0.43 22.69 -11.93
CA LEU A 43 -0.77 24.00 -12.48
C LEU A 43 0.30 25.07 -12.23
N SER A 44 1.25 24.82 -11.32
CA SER A 44 2.34 25.75 -11.07
C SER A 44 3.25 25.91 -12.29
N SER A 45 3.87 27.07 -12.46
CA SER A 45 4.88 27.31 -13.52
C SER A 45 6.24 26.66 -13.22
N ASN A 46 6.42 26.09 -12.03
CA ASN A 46 7.67 25.48 -11.61
C ASN A 46 7.84 24.10 -12.24
N ARG A 47 8.81 23.99 -13.16
CA ARG A 47 9.14 22.75 -13.88
C ARG A 47 9.52 21.58 -12.96
N TRP A 48 10.05 21.85 -11.76
CA TRP A 48 10.36 20.81 -10.79
C TRP A 48 9.11 20.21 -10.15
N LEU A 49 8.14 21.05 -9.77
CA LEU A 49 6.86 20.58 -9.20
C LEU A 49 6.06 19.77 -10.23
N GLN A 50 6.06 20.21 -11.49
CA GLN A 50 5.42 19.46 -12.58
C GLN A 50 6.06 18.08 -12.78
N ARG A 51 7.40 18.00 -12.77
CA ARG A 51 8.14 16.72 -12.89
C ARG A 51 7.89 15.78 -11.71
N LEU A 52 7.93 16.29 -10.47
CA LEU A 52 7.62 15.49 -9.29
C LEU A 52 6.19 14.94 -9.36
N THR A 53 5.24 15.78 -9.80
CA THR A 53 3.85 15.36 -10.01
C THR A 53 3.74 14.29 -11.09
N SER A 54 4.43 14.43 -12.23
CA SER A 54 4.48 13.37 -13.27
C SER A 54 5.03 12.08 -12.70
N LEU A 55 6.19 12.13 -12.03
CA LEU A 55 6.83 10.93 -11.49
C LEU A 55 5.92 10.19 -10.51
N TYR A 56 5.25 10.93 -9.62
CA TYR A 56 4.27 10.35 -8.72
C TYR A 56 3.14 9.66 -9.51
N VAL A 57 2.49 10.39 -10.43
CA VAL A 57 1.35 9.86 -11.19
C VAL A 57 1.76 8.64 -12.02
N ASP A 58 2.89 8.71 -12.72
CA ASP A 58 3.43 7.64 -13.56
C ASP A 58 3.77 6.40 -12.73
N LEU A 59 4.33 6.57 -11.53
CA LEU A 59 4.60 5.46 -10.63
C LEU A 59 3.31 4.82 -10.13
N PHE A 60 2.35 5.61 -9.66
CA PHE A 60 1.14 5.06 -9.05
C PHE A 60 0.13 4.50 -10.07
N GLN A 61 0.04 5.07 -11.28
CA GLN A 61 -0.85 4.60 -12.35
C GLN A 61 -0.16 3.56 -13.26
N GLY A 62 1.16 3.64 -13.40
CA GLY A 62 1.94 2.73 -14.24
C GLY A 62 2.34 1.43 -13.54
N THR A 63 2.15 1.31 -12.22
CA THR A 63 2.45 0.09 -11.46
C THR A 63 1.19 -0.57 -10.90
N PRO A 64 1.07 -1.91 -10.94
CA PRO A 64 -0.08 -2.60 -10.37
C PRO A 64 -0.18 -2.37 -8.86
N LEU A 65 -1.39 -2.05 -8.35
CA LEU A 65 -1.64 -1.85 -6.91
C LEU A 65 -1.19 -3.07 -6.09
N LEU A 66 -1.42 -4.28 -6.60
CA LEU A 66 -0.97 -5.51 -5.94
C LEU A 66 0.56 -5.52 -5.75
N MET A 67 1.33 -5.05 -6.73
CA MET A 67 2.78 -4.93 -6.63
C MET A 67 3.19 -3.90 -5.57
N GLN A 68 2.51 -2.75 -5.53
CA GLN A 68 2.77 -1.72 -4.51
C GLN A 68 2.53 -2.27 -3.10
N LEU A 69 1.38 -2.92 -2.87
CA LEU A 69 1.07 -3.55 -1.59
C LEU A 69 2.11 -4.62 -1.26
N PHE A 70 2.45 -5.50 -2.21
CA PHE A 70 3.48 -6.51 -2.01
C PHE A 70 4.83 -5.89 -1.58
N LEU A 71 5.29 -4.82 -2.23
CA LEU A 71 6.54 -4.16 -1.88
C LEU A 71 6.46 -3.49 -0.48
N ILE A 72 5.33 -2.89 -0.13
CA ILE A 72 5.13 -2.29 1.20
C ILE A 72 5.14 -3.38 2.29
N PHE A 73 4.45 -4.49 2.07
CA PHE A 73 4.34 -5.57 3.05
C PHE A 73 5.61 -6.44 3.15
N PHE A 74 6.24 -6.78 2.02
CA PHE A 74 7.36 -7.74 1.97
C PHE A 74 8.71 -7.09 1.64
N GLY A 75 8.74 -6.02 0.85
CA GLY A 75 9.98 -5.37 0.41
C GLY A 75 10.77 -4.77 1.58
N ALA A 76 10.09 -4.18 2.56
CA ALA A 76 10.74 -3.65 3.76
C ALA A 76 11.41 -4.75 4.61
N ALA A 77 10.76 -5.92 4.74
CA ALA A 77 11.31 -7.07 5.46
C ALA A 77 12.57 -7.63 4.78
N ALA A 78 12.58 -7.70 3.44
CA ALA A 78 13.72 -8.18 2.66
C ALA A 78 14.96 -7.26 2.77
N LEU A 79 14.76 -5.94 2.81
CA LEU A 79 15.84 -4.97 2.99
C LEU A 79 16.43 -4.99 4.42
N GLY A 80 15.61 -5.34 5.42
CA GLY A 80 16.06 -5.48 6.80
C GLY A 80 16.92 -6.73 7.05
N GLN A 81 16.59 -7.86 6.42
CA GLN A 81 17.27 -9.14 6.66
C GLN A 81 18.57 -9.33 5.86
N SER A 82 18.68 -8.71 4.69
CA SER A 82 19.87 -8.83 3.82
C SER A 82 21.11 -8.13 4.38
N ARG A 83 20.99 -7.28 5.41
CA ARG A 83 22.11 -6.58 6.06
C ARG A 83 22.78 -7.35 7.22
N PHE A 84 22.23 -8.48 7.67
CA PHE A 84 22.74 -9.21 8.84
C PHE A 84 22.97 -10.70 8.57
N GLN A 85 23.70 -11.02 7.49
CA GLN A 85 24.40 -12.30 7.41
C GLN A 85 25.87 -12.06 7.70
N PRO A 86 26.33 -12.27 8.93
CA PRO A 86 27.76 -12.27 9.20
C PRO A 86 28.43 -13.42 8.44
N GLY A 87 29.49 -13.12 7.69
CA GLY A 87 30.17 -14.03 6.77
C GLY A 87 30.91 -15.21 7.41
N TRP A 88 30.60 -15.60 8.65
CA TRP A 88 31.25 -16.69 9.38
C TRP A 88 30.42 -17.98 9.43
N ARG A 89 29.41 -18.16 8.56
CA ARG A 89 28.77 -19.46 8.38
C ARG A 89 29.73 -20.39 7.62
N LEU A 90 30.57 -21.05 8.40
CA LEU A 90 31.47 -22.12 7.95
C LEU A 90 30.67 -23.26 7.32
N PRO A 91 31.22 -23.97 6.32
CA PRO A 91 30.61 -25.18 5.77
C PRO A 91 30.50 -26.25 6.86
N SER A 92 29.29 -26.69 7.18
CA SER A 92 29.08 -27.93 7.94
C SER A 92 29.06 -29.09 6.95
N HIS A 93 30.04 -29.98 7.11
CA HIS A 93 30.06 -31.32 6.52
C HIS A 93 28.78 -32.11 6.81
#